data_AF-A0A9E4KCP7-F1
#
_entry.id   AF-A0A9E4KCP7-F1
#
_cell.length_a   1.000
_cell.length_b   1.000
_cell.length_c   1.000
_cell.angle_alpha   90.00
_cell.angle_beta   90.00
_cell.angle_gamma   90.00
#
_symmetry.space_group_name_H-M   'P 1'
#
loop_
_entity.id
_entity.type
_entity.pdbx_description
1 polymer ?
#
loop_
_entity_poly.entity_id
_entity_poly.type
_entity_poly.pdbx_seq_one_letter_code
_entity_poly.pdbx_strand_id
1 'polypeptide(L)'
;MSHDELLQNLRELLEANSGINVTEAKGNQEYLEIEFTVADAFSRLVIHSLAEASNSLLSVCSKFDPCSEDAQKNPEECLIYAFRSDSNHNVIDEFSRLAAHLAWIMYRCGLITAEEEKEYCKLFGAACRST
;
A
#
# COMPACT_ATOMS: atom_id res chain seq x y z
N MET A 1 -15.46 -10.33 2.76
CA MET A 1 -14.19 -10.35 2.02
C MET A 1 -13.26 -11.30 2.73
N SER A 2 -12.63 -12.23 2.01
CA SER A 2 -11.59 -13.11 2.53
C SER A 2 -10.24 -12.39 2.65
N HIS A 3 -9.26 -13.00 3.31
CA HIS A 3 -7.90 -12.44 3.39
C HIS A 3 -7.25 -12.35 2.01
N ASP A 4 -7.41 -13.40 1.20
CA ASP A 4 -6.85 -13.46 -0.16
C ASP A 4 -7.48 -12.40 -1.07
N GLU A 5 -8.81 -12.21 -0.98
CA GLU A 5 -9.50 -11.14 -1.70
C GLU A 5 -9.00 -9.75 -1.27
N LEU A 6 -8.80 -9.53 0.04
CA LEU A 6 -8.31 -8.25 0.56
C LEU A 6 -6.89 -7.95 0.07
N LEU A 7 -5.98 -8.92 0.16
CA LEU A 7 -4.61 -8.77 -0.34
C LEU A 7 -4.56 -8.51 -1.83
N GLN A 8 -5.36 -9.24 -2.62
CA GLN A 8 -5.40 -9.07 -4.06
C GLN A 8 -5.92 -7.68 -4.46
N ASN A 9 -7.03 -7.23 -3.87
CA ASN A 9 -7.58 -5.90 -4.15
C ASN A 9 -6.63 -4.77 -3.71
N LEU A 10 -5.97 -4.93 -2.56
CA LEU A 10 -4.98 -3.96 -2.08
C LEU A 10 -3.76 -3.90 -3.00
N ARG A 11 -3.29 -5.05 -3.48
CA ARG A 11 -2.19 -5.14 -4.46
C ARG A 11 -2.56 -4.40 -5.73
N GLU A 12 -3.71 -4.69 -6.31
CA GLU A 12 -4.18 -4.04 -7.55
C GLU A 12 -4.27 -2.53 -7.39
N LEU A 13 -4.79 -2.06 -6.25
CA LEU A 13 -4.89 -0.64 -5.96
C LEU A 13 -3.50 0.01 -5.79
N LEU A 14 -2.56 -0.64 -5.11
CA LEU A 14 -1.18 -0.14 -5.02
C LEU A 14 -0.50 -0.06 -6.39
N GLU A 15 -0.64 -1.11 -7.20
CA GLU A 15 -0.05 -1.20 -8.55
C GLU A 15 -0.70 -0.24 -9.56
N ALA A 16 -1.91 0.29 -9.28
CA ALA A 16 -2.49 1.37 -10.08
C ALA A 16 -1.68 2.69 -9.99
N ASN A 17 -0.83 2.84 -8.98
CA ASN A 17 0.21 3.87 -8.99
C ASN A 17 1.47 3.31 -9.66
N SER A 18 1.79 3.80 -10.87
CA SER A 18 2.93 3.32 -11.67
C SER A 18 4.30 3.42 -11.00
N GLY A 19 4.43 4.23 -9.95
CA GLY A 19 5.67 4.33 -9.17
C GLY A 19 5.81 3.31 -8.05
N ILE A 20 4.82 2.44 -7.85
CA ILE A 20 4.81 1.37 -6.84
C ILE A 20 4.86 0.03 -7.56
N ASN A 21 5.76 -0.85 -7.10
CA ASN A 21 5.84 -2.22 -7.60
C ASN A 21 5.75 -3.20 -6.43
N VAL A 22 4.67 -3.99 -6.37
CA VAL A 22 4.44 -4.97 -5.30
C VAL A 22 5.29 -6.20 -5.53
N THR A 23 6.23 -6.44 -4.63
CA THR A 23 7.18 -7.57 -4.69
C THR A 23 6.64 -8.80 -4.00
N GLU A 24 5.90 -8.64 -2.90
CA GLU A 24 5.32 -9.75 -2.15
C GLU A 24 4.00 -9.33 -1.50
N ALA A 25 3.01 -10.22 -1.49
CA ALA A 25 1.78 -10.05 -0.73
C ALA A 25 1.42 -11.40 -0.11
N LYS A 26 1.40 -11.48 1.22
CA LYS A 26 1.18 -12.73 1.94
C LYS A 26 0.44 -12.47 3.25
N GLY A 27 -0.26 -13.49 3.71
CA GLY A 27 -0.90 -13.42 5.02
C GLY A 27 -1.79 -14.61 5.30
N ASN A 28 -2.33 -14.62 6.51
CA ASN A 28 -3.27 -15.60 7.02
C ASN A 28 -4.20 -14.93 8.04
N GLN A 29 -4.86 -15.72 8.89
CA GLN A 29 -5.78 -15.20 9.91
C GLN A 29 -5.11 -14.38 11.02
N GLU A 30 -3.80 -14.50 11.19
CA GLU A 30 -3.03 -13.88 12.27
C GLU A 30 -2.21 -12.69 11.80
N TYR A 31 -1.87 -12.61 10.50
CA TYR A 31 -1.11 -11.50 9.95
C TYR A 31 -1.39 -11.25 8.47
N LEU A 32 -1.23 -10.00 8.04
CA LEU A 32 -1.10 -9.61 6.63
C LEU A 32 0.15 -8.76 6.44
N GLU A 33 0.84 -8.98 5.33
CA GLU A 33 2.02 -8.25 4.91
C GLU A 33 1.98 -8.00 3.40
N ILE A 34 2.30 -6.77 3.00
CA ILE A 34 2.53 -6.42 1.59
C ILE A 34 3.83 -5.64 1.47
N GLU A 35 4.76 -6.19 0.69
CA GLU A 35 6.07 -5.61 0.40
C GLU A 35 6.10 -5.03 -1.02
N PHE A 36 6.74 -3.87 -1.18
CA PHE A 36 6.80 -3.17 -2.45
C PHE A 36 8.02 -2.23 -2.53
N THR A 37 8.40 -1.86 -3.75
CA THR A 37 9.39 -0.80 -4.02
C THR A 37 8.69 0.47 -4.50
N VAL A 38 9.38 1.62 -4.35
CA VAL A 38 8.85 2.92 -4.75
C VAL A 38 9.90 3.72 -5.55
N ALA A 39 9.62 3.93 -6.83
CA ALA A 39 10.55 4.49 -7.80
C ALA A 39 10.70 6.01 -7.69
N ASP A 40 9.60 6.74 -7.51
CA ASP A 40 9.58 8.20 -7.58
C ASP A 40 9.16 8.89 -6.26
N ALA A 41 9.44 10.19 -6.18
CA ALA A 41 9.19 10.99 -4.97
C ALA A 41 7.70 11.21 -4.68
N PHE A 42 6.85 11.27 -5.71
CA PHE A 42 5.42 11.47 -5.54
C PHE A 42 4.77 10.21 -4.97
N SER A 43 5.12 9.05 -5.49
CA SER A 43 4.68 7.76 -4.97
C SER A 43 5.13 7.54 -3.52
N ARG A 44 6.35 7.98 -3.16
CA ARG A 44 6.80 7.97 -1.75
C ARG A 44 5.92 8.85 -0.87
N LEU A 45 5.59 10.05 -1.32
CA LEU A 45 4.69 10.94 -0.59
C LEU A 45 3.32 10.28 -0.35
N VAL A 46 2.76 9.62 -1.36
CA VAL A 46 1.47 8.88 -1.25
C VAL A 46 1.56 7.79 -0.18
N ILE A 47 2.60 6.96 -0.20
CA ILE A 47 2.78 5.85 0.75
C ILE A 47 2.98 6.34 2.19
N HIS A 48 3.80 7.36 2.39
CA HIS A 48 4.00 7.92 3.72
C HIS A 48 2.72 8.59 4.25
N SER A 49 2.01 9.34 3.40
CA SER A 49 0.73 9.96 3.76
C SER A 49 -0.33 8.91 4.09
N LEU A 50 -0.34 7.79 3.36
CA LEU A 50 -1.21 6.65 3.64
C LEU A 50 -0.93 6.09 5.03
N ALA A 51 0.33 5.75 5.33
CA ALA A 51 0.72 5.18 6.62
C ALA A 51 0.30 6.06 7.80
N GLU A 52 0.53 7.37 7.69
CA GLU A 52 0.12 8.35 8.70
C GLU A 52 -1.40 8.45 8.83
N ALA A 53 -2.12 8.57 7.70
CA ALA A 53 -3.57 8.75 7.71
C ALA A 53 -4.33 7.50 8.18
N SER A 54 -3.85 6.30 7.83
CA SER A 54 -4.46 5.03 8.24
C SER A 54 -3.99 4.57 9.62
N ASN A 55 -2.99 5.23 10.21
CA ASN A 55 -2.30 4.78 11.43
C ASN A 55 -1.84 3.32 11.30
N SER A 56 -1.13 3.03 10.20
CA SER A 56 -0.62 1.70 9.87
C SER A 56 0.90 1.64 10.02
N LEU A 57 1.40 0.48 10.41
CA LEU A 57 2.84 0.26 10.51
C LEU A 57 3.48 0.12 9.12
N LEU A 58 4.24 1.13 8.71
CA LEU A 58 5.09 1.10 7.54
C LEU A 58 6.54 0.84 7.95
N SER A 59 7.08 -0.30 7.55
CA SER A 59 8.50 -0.63 7.69
C SER A 59 9.26 -0.26 6.41
N VAL A 60 10.47 0.28 6.55
CA VAL A 60 11.35 0.59 5.41
C VAL A 60 12.74 0.01 5.71
N CYS A 61 13.26 -0.82 4.82
CA CYS A 61 14.60 -1.38 4.93
C CYS A 61 15.38 -1.20 3.64
N SER A 62 16.71 -1.18 3.74
CA SER A 62 17.57 -1.10 2.57
C SER A 62 17.99 -2.49 2.10
N LYS A 63 17.84 -2.74 0.79
CA LYS A 63 18.23 -4.01 0.14
C LYS A 63 19.74 -4.11 -0.06
N PHE A 64 20.41 -2.97 -0.21
CA PHE A 64 21.84 -2.87 -0.51
C PHE A 64 22.52 -1.92 0.48
N ASP A 65 23.84 -2.00 0.62
CA ASP A 65 24.58 -0.94 1.29
C ASP A 65 24.45 0.36 0.48
N PRO A 66 24.11 1.52 1.09
CA PRO A 66 23.88 2.77 0.36
C PRO A 66 25.07 3.24 -0.49
N CYS A 67 26.29 2.83 -0.13
CA CYS A 67 27.51 3.20 -0.83
C CYS A 67 27.95 2.15 -1.88
N SER A 68 27.22 1.04 -2.01
CA SER A 68 27.55 -0.04 -2.96
C SER A 68 27.28 0.36 -4.41
N GLU A 69 28.00 -0.28 -5.35
CA GLU A 69 27.72 -0.14 -6.78
C GLU A 69 26.31 -0.63 -7.15
N ASP A 70 25.81 -1.69 -6.48
CA ASP A 70 24.47 -2.23 -6.72
C ASP A 70 23.38 -1.21 -6.39
N ALA A 71 23.57 -0.45 -5.29
CA ALA A 71 22.66 0.63 -4.93
C ALA A 71 22.66 1.76 -5.98
N GLN A 72 23.84 2.13 -6.49
CA GLN A 72 23.96 3.17 -7.51
C GLN A 72 23.36 2.74 -8.85
N LYS A 73 23.46 1.45 -9.21
CA LYS A 73 22.90 0.88 -10.43
C LYS A 73 21.38 0.67 -10.35
N ASN A 74 20.83 0.44 -9.16
CA ASN A 74 19.42 0.10 -8.95
C ASN A 74 18.77 0.98 -7.86
N PRO A 75 18.76 2.33 -8.03
CA PRO A 75 18.29 3.25 -6.99
C PRO A 75 16.82 3.03 -6.59
N GLU A 76 15.99 2.55 -7.51
CA GLU A 76 14.55 2.31 -7.30
C GLU A 76 14.27 1.02 -6.51
N GLU A 77 15.21 0.07 -6.48
CA GLU A 77 15.13 -1.17 -5.71
C GLU A 77 15.89 -1.12 -4.38
N CYS A 78 16.53 0.01 -4.09
CA CYS A 78 17.37 0.16 -2.89
C CYS A 78 16.59 0.09 -1.58
N LEU A 79 15.31 0.49 -1.61
CA LEU A 79 14.44 0.51 -0.45
C LEU A 79 13.24 -0.41 -0.67
N ILE A 80 13.03 -1.29 0.29
CA ILE A 80 11.85 -2.15 0.38
C ILE A 80 10.94 -1.57 1.45
N TYR A 81 9.70 -1.33 1.08
CA TYR A 81 8.64 -0.85 1.96
C TYR A 81 7.72 -2.02 2.29
N ALA A 82 7.22 -2.08 3.52
CA ALA A 82 6.26 -3.11 3.93
C ALA A 82 5.17 -2.54 4.84
N PHE A 83 3.91 -2.76 4.48
CA PHE A 83 2.79 -2.62 5.41
C PHE A 83 2.57 -3.95 6.13
N ARG A 84 2.47 -3.90 7.46
CA ARG A 84 2.29 -5.09 8.31
C ARG A 84 1.18 -4.84 9.31
N SER A 85 0.36 -5.86 9.54
CA SER A 85 -0.65 -5.82 10.60
C SER A 85 0.00 -5.92 11.98
N ASP A 86 -0.53 -5.19 12.95
CA ASP A 86 -0.13 -5.36 14.35
C ASP A 86 -0.82 -6.59 14.94
N SER A 87 -0.11 -7.37 15.77
CA SER A 87 -0.56 -8.66 16.33
C SER A 87 -1.76 -8.58 17.28
N ASN A 88 -2.25 -7.36 17.57
CA ASN A 88 -3.24 -7.09 18.61
C ASN A 88 -4.64 -6.73 18.08
N HIS A 89 -4.85 -6.69 16.76
CA HIS A 89 -6.09 -6.17 16.15
C HIS A 89 -6.69 -7.13 15.10
N ASN A 90 -7.95 -6.91 14.74
CA ASN A 90 -8.57 -7.61 13.61
C ASN A 90 -7.88 -7.20 12.31
N VAL A 91 -7.02 -8.10 11.80
CA VAL A 91 -6.15 -7.89 10.64
C VAL A 91 -6.93 -7.47 9.39
N ILE A 92 -8.11 -8.05 9.17
CA ILE A 92 -8.98 -7.70 8.04
C ILE A 92 -9.44 -6.24 8.15
N ASP A 93 -9.87 -5.81 9.33
CA ASP A 93 -10.39 -4.45 9.54
C ASP A 93 -9.26 -3.42 9.38
N GLU A 94 -8.06 -3.73 9.88
CA GLU A 94 -6.89 -2.87 9.74
C GLU A 94 -6.52 -2.65 8.26
N PHE A 95 -6.41 -3.73 7.50
CA PHE A 95 -6.03 -3.65 6.09
C PHE A 95 -7.17 -3.11 5.21
N SER A 96 -8.44 -3.37 5.56
CA SER A 96 -9.57 -2.74 4.88
C SER A 96 -9.56 -1.23 5.10
N ARG A 97 -9.22 -0.77 6.31
CA ARG A 97 -9.06 0.65 6.60
C ARG A 97 -7.87 1.26 5.84
N LEU A 98 -6.72 0.59 5.79
CA LEU A 98 -5.58 1.00 4.97
C LEU A 98 -6.00 1.15 3.50
N ALA A 99 -6.62 0.12 2.93
CA ALA A 99 -7.02 0.08 1.53
C ALA A 99 -8.06 1.17 1.18
N ALA A 100 -9.02 1.43 2.08
CA ALA A 100 -9.97 2.54 1.92
C ALA A 100 -9.29 3.92 1.94
N HIS A 101 -8.27 4.12 2.80
CA HIS A 101 -7.50 5.37 2.81
C HIS A 101 -6.65 5.51 1.54
N LEU A 102 -6.09 4.42 1.04
CA LEU A 102 -5.33 4.40 -0.21
C LEU A 102 -6.23 4.82 -1.37
N ALA A 103 -7.42 4.22 -1.51
CA ALA A 103 -8.37 4.56 -2.57
C ALA A 103 -8.71 6.05 -2.56
N TRP A 104 -8.96 6.60 -1.36
CA TRP A 104 -9.21 8.02 -1.20
C TRP A 104 -8.02 8.89 -1.60
N ILE A 105 -6.80 8.57 -1.14
CA ILE A 105 -5.60 9.34 -1.49
C ILE A 105 -5.35 9.28 -3.00
N MET A 106 -5.45 8.10 -3.60
CA MET A 106 -5.25 7.90 -5.04
C MET A 106 -6.23 8.70 -5.87
N TYR A 107 -7.51 8.74 -5.49
CA TYR A 107 -8.50 9.61 -6.13
C TYR A 107 -8.13 11.09 -6.01
N ARG A 108 -7.76 11.55 -4.81
CA ARG A 108 -7.36 12.95 -4.58
C ARG A 108 -6.09 13.34 -5.33
N CYS A 109 -5.24 12.37 -5.63
CA CYS A 109 -4.03 12.50 -6.43
C CYS A 109 -4.29 12.37 -7.94
N GLY A 110 -5.51 12.04 -8.37
CA GLY A 110 -5.85 11.81 -9.78
C GLY A 110 -5.25 10.53 -10.38
N LEU A 111 -4.91 9.55 -9.53
CA LEU A 111 -4.39 8.25 -9.96
C LEU A 111 -5.50 7.25 -10.32
N ILE A 112 -6.68 7.44 -9.74
CA ILE A 112 -7.90 6.68 -10.06
C ILE A 112 -9.08 7.65 -10.25
N THR A 113 -10.10 7.19 -10.95
CA THR A 113 -11.36 7.89 -11.19
C THR A 113 -12.27 7.89 -9.95
N ALA A 114 -13.35 8.69 -9.98
CA ALA A 114 -14.35 8.69 -8.92
C ALA A 114 -15.12 7.37 -8.88
N GLU A 115 -15.38 6.77 -10.04
CA GLU A 115 -16.03 5.47 -10.16
C GLU A 115 -15.21 4.36 -9.51
N GLU A 116 -13.90 4.32 -9.79
CA GLU A 116 -12.98 3.36 -9.17
C GLU A 116 -12.88 3.57 -7.65
N GLU A 117 -12.81 4.81 -7.16
CA GLU A 117 -12.83 5.10 -5.73
C GLU A 117 -14.08 4.56 -5.04
N LYS A 118 -15.26 4.75 -5.66
CA LYS A 118 -16.53 4.23 -5.15
C LYS A 118 -16.55 2.70 -5.10
N GLU A 119 -15.99 2.05 -6.12
CA GLU A 119 -15.87 0.60 -6.18
C GLU A 119 -14.95 0.06 -5.09
N TYR A 120 -13.73 0.58 -4.97
CA TYR A 120 -12.79 0.18 -3.94
C TYR A 120 -13.29 0.46 -2.52
N CYS A 121 -13.85 1.65 -2.26
CA CYS A 121 -14.44 1.95 -0.94
C CYS A 121 -15.56 0.97 -0.58
N LYS A 122 -16.42 0.59 -1.55
CA LYS A 122 -17.46 -0.42 -1.33
C LYS A 122 -16.86 -1.80 -1.02
N LEU A 123 -15.81 -2.22 -1.74
CA LEU A 123 -15.11 -3.49 -1.48
C LEU A 123 -14.54 -3.54 -0.06
N PHE A 124 -13.96 -2.43 0.39
CA PHE A 124 -13.34 -2.32 1.72
C PHE A 124 -14.32 -1.91 2.83
N GLY A 125 -15.64 -1.86 2.56
CA GLY A 125 -16.66 -1.55 3.56
C GLY A 125 -16.61 -0.11 4.10
N ALA A 126 -16.06 0.82 3.32
CA ALA A 126 -15.89 2.23 3.69
C ALA A 126 -16.83 3.16 2.88
N ALA A 127 -17.13 4.32 3.45
CA ALA A 127 -17.83 5.36 2.72
C ALA A 127 -16.88 6.05 1.72
N CYS A 128 -17.32 6.18 0.47
CA CYS A 128 -16.63 7.00 -0.53
C CYS A 128 -16.64 8.49 -0.13
N ARG A 129 -15.64 9.22 -0.60
CA ARG A 129 -15.49 10.68 -0.39
C ARG A 129 -15.57 11.46 -1.69
N SER A 130 -15.57 10.81 -2.85
CA SER A 130 -15.95 11.47 -4.10
C SER A 130 -17.45 11.83 -4.08
N THR A 131 -17.76 13.08 -4.40
CA THR A 131 -19.13 13.59 -4.57
C THR A 131 -19.63 13.30 -5.97
#